data_AF-A0A0Z8Q7G9-F1
#
_entry.id   AF-A0A0Z8Q7G9-F1
#
_cell.length_a   1.000
_cell.length_b   1.000
_cell.length_c   1.000
_cell.angle_alpha   90.00
_cell.angle_beta   90.00
_cell.angle_gamma   90.00
#
_symmetry.space_group_name_H-M   'P 1'
#
loop_
_entity.id
_entity.type
_entity.pdbx_description
1 polymer ?
#
loop_
_entity_poly.entity_id
_entity_poly.type
_entity_poly.pdbx_seq_one_letter_code
_entity_poly.pdbx_strand_id
1 'polypeptide(L)' 'MLNIFVLEDDFFQQSRFENAIRQCVEETSVRYKFLEVFGKPNQLLESIEEAGNHQFFFLDIEIKGEERNGNR' A
#
# COMPACT_ATOMS: atom_id res chain seq x y z
N MET A 1 3.39 15.54 6.08
CA MET A 1 3.29 15.20 4.64
C MET A 1 3.09 13.69 4.58
N LEU A 2 2.24 13.14 3.69
CA LEU A 2 1.85 11.72 3.80
C LEU A 2 2.96 10.77 3.32
N ASN A 3 3.20 9.67 4.03
CA ASN A 3 4.01 8.56 3.55
C ASN A 3 3.07 7.42 3.15
N ILE A 4 3.21 6.88 1.93
CA ILE A 4 2.33 5.82 1.44
C ILE A 4 3.16 4.57 1.18
N PHE A 5 2.78 3.47 1.82
CA PHE A 5 3.39 2.16 1.67
C PHE A 5 2.36 1.18 1.12
N VAL A 6 2.74 0.41 0.11
CA VAL A 6 1.92 -0.63 -0.50
C VAL A 6 2.64 -1.97 -0.37
N LEU A 7 1.95 -2.99 0.12
CA LEU A 7 2.42 -4.38 0.13
C LEU A 7 1.53 -5.20 -0.78
N GLU A 8 2.09 -5.67 -1.89
CA GLU A 8 1.41 -6.42 -2.94
C GLU A 8 2.40 -7.40 -3.56
N ASP A 9 2.13 -8.70 -3.56
CA ASP A 9 3.09 -9.71 -4.03
C ASP A 9 3.08 -9.89 -5.56
N ASP A 10 1.95 -9.62 -6.21
CA ASP A 10 1.81 -9.67 -7.66
C ASP A 10 2.28 -8.38 -8.35
N PHE A 11 3.25 -8.51 -9.27
CA PHE A 11 3.84 -7.37 -9.99
C PHE A 11 2.85 -6.56 -10.84
N PHE A 12 1.83 -7.21 -11.42
CA PHE A 12 0.84 -6.50 -12.22
C PHE A 12 -0.09 -5.69 -11.32
N GLN A 13 -0.51 -6.26 -10.19
CA GLN A 13 -1.29 -5.56 -9.17
C GLN A 13 -0.49 -4.41 -8.53
N GLN A 14 0.80 -4.61 -8.23
CA GLN A 14 1.69 -3.54 -7.77
C GLN A 14 1.66 -2.32 -8.70
N SER A 15 1.89 -2.53 -10.01
CA SER A 15 1.89 -1.45 -10.99
C SER A 15 0.52 -0.78 -11.10
N ARG A 16 -0.56 -1.56 -11.05
CA ARG A 16 -1.92 -1.03 -11.07
C ARG A 16 -2.23 -0.17 -9.84
N PHE A 17 -1.84 -0.61 -8.65
CA PHE A 17 -2.00 0.14 -7.41
C PHE A 17 -1.20 1.45 -7.43
N GLU A 18 0.05 1.39 -7.87
CA GLU A 18 0.90 2.57 -7.97
C GLU A 18 0.27 3.64 -8.88
N ASN A 19 -0.18 3.23 -10.08
CA ASN A 19 -0.83 4.13 -11.03
C ASN A 19 -2.14 4.70 -10.47
N ALA A 20 -2.96 3.87 -9.82
CA ALA A 20 -4.22 4.32 -9.23
C ALA A 20 -4.00 5.34 -8.11
N ILE A 21 -3.02 5.11 -7.22
CA ILE A 21 -2.69 6.05 -6.15
C ILE A 21 -2.19 7.37 -6.74
N ARG A 22 -1.30 7.33 -7.75
CA ARG A 22 -0.81 8.54 -8.41
C ARG A 22 -1.94 9.36 -9.02
N GLN A 23 -2.86 8.73 -9.74
CA GLN A 23 -4.02 9.39 -10.32
C GLN A 23 -4.93 10.01 -9.24
N CYS A 24 -5.23 9.27 -8.16
CA CYS A 24 -6.04 9.80 -7.06
C CYS A 24 -5.41 11.03 -6.39
N VAL A 25 -4.09 11.03 -6.21
CA VAL A 25 -3.38 12.17 -5.63
C VAL A 25 -3.46 13.40 -6.55
N GLU A 26 -3.27 13.20 -7.86
CA GLU A 26 -3.37 14.26 -8.86
C GLU A 26 -4.76 14.92 -8.85
N GLU A 27 -5.82 14.13 -8.69
CA GLU A 27 -7.21 14.61 -8.66
C GLU A 27 -7.60 15.30 -7.34
N THR A 28 -7.00 14.92 -6.21
CA THR A 28 -7.45 15.32 -4.86
C THR A 28 -6.60 16.41 -4.20
N SER A 29 -5.54 16.90 -4.86
CA SER A 29 -4.58 17.87 -4.29
C SER A 29 -3.90 17.40 -2.99
N VAL A 30 -3.97 16.10 -2.68
CA VAL A 30 -3.28 15.50 -1.54
C VAL A 30 -1.76 15.59 -1.78
N ARG A 31 -0.99 15.93 -0.76
CA ARG A 31 0.48 15.97 -0.86
C ARG A 31 1.11 14.84 -0.08
N TYR A 32 1.86 13.99 -0.78
CA TYR A 32 2.64 12.91 -0.19
C TYR A 32 4.14 13.17 -0.33
N LYS A 33 4.95 12.63 0.59
CA LYS A 33 6.41 12.69 0.62
C LYS A 33 6.98 11.61 -0.30
N PHE A 34 6.53 10.37 -0.13
CA PHE A 34 6.90 9.24 -0.99
C PHE A 34 5.79 8.18 -1.03
N LEU A 35 5.80 7.42 -2.13
CA LEU A 35 4.98 6.26 -2.39
C LEU A 35 5.95 5.12 -2.70
N GLU A 36 5.94 4.08 -1.88
CA GLU A 36 6.78 2.91 -2.05
C GLU A 36 5.92 1.65 -2.10
N VAL A 37 6.25 0.77 -3.06
CA VAL A 37 5.54 -0.48 -3.31
C VAL A 37 6.49 -1.64 -3.07
N PHE A 38 6.06 -2.59 -2.25
CA PHE A 38 6.86 -3.71 -1.78
C PHE A 38 6.19 -5.03 -2.15
N GLY A 39 6.99 -6.00 -2.59
CA GLY A 39 6.54 -7.38 -2.79
C GLY A 39 6.69 -8.28 -1.56
N LYS A 40 7.41 -7.82 -0.54
CA LYS A 40 7.73 -8.62 0.65
C LYS A 40 7.54 -7.81 1.94
N PRO A 41 6.92 -8.39 2.98
CA PRO A 41 6.68 -7.70 4.25
C PRO A 41 7.95 -7.16 4.90
N ASN A 42 9.05 -7.93 4.87
CA ASN A 42 10.31 -7.52 5.51
C ASN A 42 10.89 -6.24 4.90
N GLN A 43 10.77 -6.07 3.57
CA GLN A 43 11.26 -4.87 2.89
C GLN A 43 10.45 -3.64 3.29
N LEU A 44 9.13 -3.80 3.47
CA LEU A 44 8.25 -2.75 3.99
C LEU A 44 8.59 -2.41 5.44
N LEU A 45 8.87 -3.40 6.28
CA LEU A 45 9.24 -3.15 7.68
C LEU A 45 10.57 -2.39 7.81
N GLU A 46 11.53 -2.71 6.93
CA GLU A 46 12.84 -2.03 6.88
C GLU A 46 12.73 -0.57 6.39
N SER A 47 11.76 -0.24 5.54
CA SER A 47 11.58 1.13 5.02
C SER A 47 10.85 2.08 5.97
N ILE A 48 10.19 1.55 7.02
CA ILE A 48 9.52 2.36 8.03
C ILE A 48 10.56 2.87 9.05
N GLU A 49 11.31 3.90 8.65
CA GLU A 49 12.36 4.49 9.51
C GLU A 49 11.84 5.63 10.41
N GLU A 50 10.74 6.29 10.02
CA GLU A 50 10.18 7.44 10.75
C GLU A 50 8.85 7.08 11.43
N ALA A 51 8.74 7.30 12.75
CA ALA A 51 7.50 7.18 13.51
C ALA A 51 6.68 8.50 13.58
N GLY A 52 6.97 9.49 12.72
CA GLY A 52 6.44 10.86 12.82
C GLY A 52 6.02 11.46 11.49
N ASN A 53 4.88 11.02 10.95
CA ASN A 53 4.10 11.64 9.86
C ASN A 53 2.75 10.89 9.73
N HIS A 54 1.80 11.39 8.93
CA HIS A 54 0.64 10.58 8.52
C HIS A 54 1.11 9.46 7.59
N GLN A 55 0.99 8.21 8.03
CA GLN A 55 1.40 7.03 7.27
C GLN A 55 0.16 6.28 6.80
N PHE A 56 0.13 5.94 5.52
CA PHE A 56 -0.93 5.15 4.90
C PHE A 56 -0.35 3.82 4.43
N PHE A 57 -1.02 2.73 4.81
CA PHE A 57 -0.61 1.38 4.47
C PHE A 57 -1.73 0.73 3.66
N PHE A 58 -1.41 0.31 2.44
CA PHE A 58 -2.23 -0.58 1.63
C PHE A 58 -1.59 -1.95 1.69
N LEU A 59 -2.27 -2.93 2.29
CA LEU A 59 -1.72 -4.25 2.53
C LEU A 59 -2.63 -5.29 1.89
N ASP A 60 -2.15 -5.98 0.86
CA ASP A 60 -2.78 -7.21 0.40
C ASP A 60 -2.37 -8.35 1.32
N ILE A 61 -3.32 -8.75 2.16
CA ILE A 61 -3.15 -9.81 3.14
C ILE A 61 -4.03 -10.98 2.76
N GLU A 62 -3.40 -12.08 2.33
CA GLU A 62 -4.09 -13.35 2.20
C GLU A 62 -4.31 -13.94 3.60
N ILE A 63 -5.52 -13.74 4.15
CA ILE A 63 -5.91 -14.32 5.44
C ILE A 63 -6.14 -15.83 5.24
N LYS A 64 -5.07 -16.62 5.35
CA LYS A 64 -5.15 -18.09 5.35
C LYS A 64 -5.78 -18.57 6.66
N GLY A 65 -7.08 -18.83 6.64
CA GLY A 65 -7.79 -19.42 7.79
C GLY A 65 -9.26 -19.04 7.89
N GLU A 66 -9.72 -18.01 7.19
CA GLU A 66 -11.16 -17.77 7.06
C GLU A 66 -11.63 -18.32 5.72
N GLU A 67 -12.47 -19.36 5.77
CA GLU A 67 -13.38 -19.62 4.66
C GLU A 67 -14.02 -18.27 4.32
N ARG A 68 -13.96 -17.87 3.05
CA ARG A 68 -14.66 -16.68 2.57
C ARG A 68 -16.14 -16.91 2.84
N ASN A 69 -16.64 -16.45 3.98
CA ASN A 69 -18.07 -16.33 4.27
C ASN A 69 -18.62 -15.16 3.46
N GLY A 70 -18.46 -15.25 2.13
CA GLY A 70 -19.30 -14.53 1.18
C GLY A 70 -20.66 -15.19 1.25
N ASN A 71 -21.46 -14.81 2.25
CA ASN A 71 -22.86 -15.20 2.31
C ASN A 71 -23.52 -14.82 0.98
N ARG A 72 -24.01 -15.85 0.29
CA ARG A 72 -25.00 -15.73 -0.78
C ARG A 72 -26.33 -15.24 -0.22
#